data_AF-A0A2V7N434-F1
#
_entry.id   AF-A0A2V7N434-F1
#
_cell.length_a   1.000
_cell.length_b   1.000
_cell.length_c   1.000
_cell.angle_alpha   90.00
_cell.angle_beta   90.00
_cell.angle_gamma   90.00
#
_symmetry.space_group_name_H-M   'P 1'
#
loop_
_entity.id
_entity.type
_entity.pdbx_description
1 polymer ?
#
loop_
_entity_poly.entity_id
_entity_poly.type
_entity_poly.pdbx_seq_one_letter_code
_entity_poly.pdbx_strand_id
1 'polypeptide(L)'
;MQPSDDADDRQEVRQLFADLPASLPTLETLLRDCQSHWGYEDPVYRFYHHSFKVYALQETTSAIVVALRSLAPERPLNESFLAVVRDGTGKIFEPQHNLRWLEMTRPIIEAFYARGATQRQAAA
;
A
#
# COMPACT_ATOMS: atom_id res chain seq x y z
N MET A 1 7.48 20.08 -30.56
CA MET A 1 7.57 18.98 -29.59
C MET A 1 7.13 17.72 -30.33
N GLN A 2 8.08 16.91 -30.80
CA GLN A 2 7.74 15.61 -31.38
C GLN A 2 7.29 14.70 -30.22
N PRO A 3 6.23 13.88 -30.37
CA PRO A 3 5.91 12.87 -29.37
C PRO A 3 7.12 11.94 -29.29
N SER A 4 7.71 11.77 -28.10
CA SER A 4 8.80 10.82 -27.93
C SER A 4 8.26 9.42 -28.21
N ASP A 5 8.93 8.72 -29.11
CA ASP A 5 8.69 7.34 -29.52
C ASP A 5 9.11 6.35 -28.42
N ASP A 6 8.79 6.68 -27.16
CA ASP A 6 9.22 6.00 -25.93
C ASP A 6 8.13 4.99 -25.49
N ALA A 7 7.53 4.31 -26.47
CA ALA A 7 6.58 3.25 -26.20
C ALA A 7 7.36 2.01 -25.75
N ASP A 8 7.22 1.65 -24.48
CA ASP A 8 7.77 0.42 -23.96
C ASP A 8 7.02 -0.77 -24.58
N ASP A 9 7.65 -1.38 -25.58
CA ASP A 9 7.06 -2.42 -26.43
C ASP A 9 6.93 -3.79 -25.77
N ARG A 10 7.39 -3.94 -24.52
CA ARG A 10 7.23 -5.20 -23.79
C ARG A 10 5.76 -5.55 -23.66
N GLN A 11 5.41 -6.79 -24.01
CA GLN A 11 4.03 -7.27 -23.99
C GLN A 11 3.34 -7.05 -22.63
N GLU A 12 4.09 -7.26 -21.54
CA GLU A 12 3.65 -7.02 -20.17
C GLU A 12 3.26 -5.55 -19.89
N VAL A 13 3.94 -4.59 -20.51
CA VAL A 13 3.68 -3.16 -20.33
C VAL A 13 2.47 -2.75 -21.16
N ARG A 14 2.36 -3.23 -22.39
CA ARG A 14 1.17 -3.04 -23.23
C ARG A 14 -0.09 -3.59 -22.57
N GLN A 15 0.00 -4.77 -21.95
CA GLN A 15 -1.13 -5.36 -21.23
C GLN A 15 -1.53 -4.52 -20.01
N LEU A 16 -0.56 -4.06 -19.21
CA LEU A 16 -0.82 -3.15 -18.09
C LEU A 16 -1.55 -1.87 -18.55
N PHE A 17 -1.09 -1.25 -19.64
CA PHE A 17 -1.75 -0.06 -20.20
C PHE A 17 -3.16 -0.34 -20.75
N ALA A 18 -3.43 -1.56 -21.21
CA ALA A 18 -4.77 -1.97 -21.62
C ALA A 18 -5.72 -2.20 -20.44
N ASP A 19 -5.22 -2.70 -19.31
CA ASP A 19 -6.01 -3.04 -18.12
C ASP A 19 -6.24 -1.81 -17.20
N LEU A 20 -5.36 -0.81 -17.28
CA LEU A 20 -5.39 0.41 -16.47
C LEU A 20 -6.73 1.19 -16.58
N PRO A 21 -7.28 1.49 -17.78
CA PRO A 21 -8.53 2.22 -17.91
C PRO A 21 -9.71 1.55 -17.20
N ALA A 22 -9.81 0.22 -17.29
CA ALA A 22 -10.87 -0.54 -16.63
C ALA A 22 -10.71 -0.53 -15.10
N SER A 23 -9.48 -0.47 -14.61
CA SER A 23 -9.16 -0.48 -13.18
C SER A 23 -9.20 0.92 -12.55
N LEU A 24 -9.08 1.98 -13.35
CA LEU A 24 -8.92 3.36 -12.90
C LEU A 24 -10.02 3.83 -11.91
N PRO A 25 -11.33 3.58 -12.14
CA PRO A 25 -12.36 4.02 -11.19
C PRO A 25 -12.21 3.37 -9.80
N THR A 26 -11.78 2.11 -9.78
CA THR A 26 -11.51 1.38 -8.53
C THR A 26 -10.29 1.95 -7.82
N LEU A 27 -9.22 2.24 -8.56
CA LEU A 27 -8.01 2.85 -8.01
C LEU A 27 -8.27 4.25 -7.44
N GLU A 28 -9.07 5.06 -8.13
CA GLU A 28 -9.45 6.41 -7.66
C GLU A 28 -10.29 6.35 -6.39
N THR A 29 -11.22 5.40 -6.32
CA THR A 29 -12.03 5.18 -5.11
C THR A 29 -11.15 4.73 -3.96
N LEU A 30 -10.28 3.75 -4.20
CA LEU A 30 -9.34 3.26 -3.19
C LEU A 30 -8.41 4.39 -2.72
N LEU A 31 -7.85 5.18 -3.62
CA LEU A 31 -7.00 6.32 -3.29
C LEU A 31 -7.74 7.33 -2.40
N ARG A 32 -8.99 7.67 -2.76
CA ARG A 32 -9.84 8.58 -1.99
C ARG A 32 -10.08 8.06 -0.58
N ASP A 33 -10.44 6.79 -0.45
CA ASP A 33 -10.71 6.17 0.85
C ASP A 33 -9.44 6.12 1.70
N CYS A 34 -8.29 5.78 1.09
CA CYS A 34 -6.97 5.78 1.72
C CYS A 34 -6.48 7.17 2.15
N GLN A 35 -7.04 8.24 1.59
CA GLN A 35 -6.70 9.63 1.93
C GLN A 35 -7.75 10.28 2.84
N SER A 36 -8.85 9.59 3.11
CA SER A 36 -9.91 10.10 3.97
C SER A 36 -9.46 10.22 5.42
N HIS A 37 -10.20 11.02 6.19
CA HIS A 37 -9.98 11.13 7.64
C HIS A 37 -9.97 9.76 8.33
N TRP A 38 -10.90 8.87 7.96
CA TRP A 38 -11.03 7.54 8.56
C TRP A 38 -10.03 6.52 8.01
N GLY A 39 -9.56 6.68 6.78
CA GLY A 39 -8.60 5.78 6.14
C GLY A 39 -7.13 6.16 6.36
N TYR A 40 -6.85 7.37 6.85
CA TYR A 40 -5.50 7.84 7.10
C TYR A 40 -5.32 8.55 8.44
N GLU A 41 -5.99 9.68 8.62
CA GLU A 41 -5.70 10.60 9.72
C GLU A 41 -6.06 10.02 11.09
N ASP A 42 -7.30 9.53 11.29
CA ASP A 42 -7.74 8.96 12.56
C ASP A 42 -6.89 7.73 12.92
N PRO A 43 -6.71 6.70 12.07
CA PRO A 43 -5.93 5.53 12.48
C PRO A 43 -4.45 5.84 12.81
N VAL A 44 -3.82 6.78 12.10
CA VAL A 44 -2.45 7.24 12.41
C VAL A 44 -2.43 8.05 13.70
N TYR A 45 -3.42 8.91 13.94
CA TYR A 45 -3.57 9.59 15.22
C TYR A 45 -3.74 8.57 16.37
N ARG A 46 -4.54 7.51 16.17
CA ARG A 46 -4.79 6.44 17.15
C ARG A 46 -3.54 5.64 17.50
N PHE A 47 -2.57 5.54 16.60
CA PHE A 47 -1.26 4.98 16.90
C PHE A 47 -0.57 5.75 18.04
N TYR A 48 -0.55 7.09 18.00
CA TYR A 48 0.07 7.90 19.06
C TYR A 48 -0.73 7.92 20.37
N HIS A 49 -2.00 7.51 20.32
CA HIS A 49 -2.88 7.41 21.48
C HIS A 49 -3.07 5.98 21.99
N HIS A 50 -2.22 5.04 21.54
CA HIS A 50 -2.24 3.64 21.98
C HIS A 50 -3.61 2.97 21.82
N SER A 51 -4.35 3.33 20.77
CA SER A 51 -5.70 2.83 20.52
C SER A 51 -5.68 1.74 19.46
N PHE A 52 -6.35 0.62 19.74
CA PHE A 52 -6.45 -0.54 18.85
C PHE A 52 -7.01 -0.21 17.44
N LYS A 53 -7.65 0.96 17.27
CA LYS A 53 -8.13 1.44 15.97
C LYS A 53 -7.04 1.56 14.91
N VAL A 54 -5.77 1.67 15.28
CA VAL A 54 -4.64 1.61 14.32
C VAL A 54 -4.66 0.33 13.47
N TYR A 55 -5.20 -0.78 13.99
CA TYR A 55 -5.27 -2.07 13.28
C TYR A 55 -6.17 -2.02 12.04
N ALA A 56 -7.04 -1.00 11.91
CA ALA A 56 -7.86 -0.80 10.72
C ALA A 56 -7.02 -0.49 9.46
N LEU A 57 -5.82 0.08 9.61
CA LEU A 57 -4.92 0.36 8.48
C LEU A 57 -4.49 -0.91 7.71
N GLN A 58 -4.59 -2.07 8.35
CA GLN A 58 -4.28 -3.36 7.72
C GLN A 58 -5.24 -3.68 6.57
N GLU A 59 -6.52 -3.33 6.72
CA GLU A 59 -7.55 -3.56 5.70
C GLU A 59 -7.26 -2.74 4.45
N THR A 60 -6.99 -1.45 4.65
CA THR A 60 -6.60 -0.52 3.56
C THR A 60 -5.32 -0.96 2.88
N THR A 61 -4.30 -1.35 3.65
CA THR A 61 -3.03 -1.86 3.10
C THR A 61 -3.25 -3.12 2.25
N SER A 62 -4.07 -4.05 2.75
CA SER A 62 -4.40 -5.29 2.04
C SER A 62 -5.16 -5.01 0.74
N ALA A 63 -6.13 -4.08 0.77
CA ALA A 63 -6.88 -3.67 -0.41
C ALA A 63 -5.98 -3.06 -1.50
N ILE A 64 -4.99 -2.24 -1.12
CA ILE A 64 -3.98 -1.70 -2.04
C ILE A 64 -3.17 -2.82 -2.68
N VAL A 65 -2.66 -3.78 -1.89
CA VAL A 65 -1.88 -4.89 -2.44
C VAL A 65 -2.69 -5.76 -3.40
N VAL A 66 -3.96 -6.01 -3.09
CA VAL A 66 -4.88 -6.73 -3.98
C VAL A 66 -5.06 -5.94 -5.28
N ALA A 67 -5.36 -4.65 -5.21
CA ALA A 67 -5.56 -3.82 -6.40
C ALA A 67 -4.30 -3.78 -7.29
N LEU A 68 -3.11 -3.61 -6.69
CA LEU A 68 -1.85 -3.59 -7.42
C LEU A 68 -1.52 -4.93 -8.09
N ARG A 69 -1.80 -6.06 -7.43
CA ARG A 69 -1.62 -7.39 -8.02
C ARG A 69 -2.57 -7.64 -9.19
N SER A 70 -3.81 -7.16 -9.09
CA SER A 70 -4.80 -7.33 -10.16
C SER A 70 -4.45 -6.54 -11.43
N LEU A 71 -3.66 -5.45 -11.34
CA LEU A 71 -3.23 -4.67 -12.50
C LEU A 71 -2.22 -5.39 -13.39
N ALA A 72 -1.41 -6.27 -12.81
CA ALA A 72 -0.38 -7.01 -13.53
C ALA A 72 -0.18 -8.38 -12.87
N PRO A 73 -1.14 -9.32 -13.04
CA PRO A 73 -1.11 -10.60 -12.32
C PRO A 73 0.14 -11.44 -12.65
N GLU A 74 0.70 -11.27 -13.84
CA GLU A 74 1.91 -11.95 -14.31
C GLU A 74 3.21 -11.39 -13.71
N ARG A 75 3.14 -10.25 -12.99
CA ARG A 75 4.31 -9.60 -12.41
C ARG A 75 4.20 -9.57 -10.88
N PRO A 76 5.12 -10.25 -10.16
CA PRO A 76 5.13 -10.15 -8.71
C PRO A 76 5.48 -8.72 -8.29
N LEU A 77 4.85 -8.27 -7.21
CA LEU A 77 5.28 -7.05 -6.52
C LEU A 77 6.66 -7.24 -5.90
N ASN A 78 7.36 -6.14 -5.66
CA ASN A 78 8.70 -6.16 -5.07
C ASN A 78 8.74 -6.95 -3.74
N GLU A 79 9.69 -7.87 -3.60
CA GLU A 79 9.80 -8.74 -2.42
C GLU A 79 10.02 -7.97 -1.12
N SER A 80 10.83 -6.91 -1.13
CA SER A 80 11.04 -6.07 0.05
C SER A 80 9.76 -5.34 0.47
N PHE A 81 8.99 -4.85 -0.52
CA PHE A 81 7.66 -4.28 -0.25
C PHE A 81 6.71 -5.32 0.36
N LEU A 82 6.66 -6.54 -0.19
CA LEU A 82 5.82 -7.62 0.33
C LEU A 82 6.23 -8.06 1.73
N ALA A 83 7.52 -8.03 2.06
CA ALA A 83 8.01 -8.33 3.40
C ALA A 83 7.45 -7.32 4.42
N VAL A 84 7.54 -6.02 4.13
CA VAL A 84 6.98 -4.96 4.99
C VAL A 84 5.45 -5.12 5.14
N VAL A 85 4.73 -5.39 4.04
CA VAL A 85 3.28 -5.63 4.09
C VAL A 85 2.92 -6.82 4.98
N ARG A 86 3.64 -7.92 4.86
CA ARG A 86 3.43 -9.12 5.69
C ARG A 86 3.66 -8.82 7.16
N ASP A 87 4.71 -8.06 7.47
CA ASP A 87 5.01 -7.69 8.85
C ASP A 87 3.96 -6.76 9.44
N GLY A 88 3.26 -5.97 8.61
CA GLY A 88 2.24 -5.00 9.03
C GLY A 88 0.78 -5.42 8.90
N THR A 89 0.45 -6.58 8.35
CA THR A 89 -0.95 -7.02 8.11
C THR A 89 -1.26 -8.38 8.75
N GLY A 90 -2.54 -8.77 8.80
CA GLY A 90 -2.99 -10.05 9.37
C GLY A 90 -2.89 -10.18 10.90
N LYS A 91 -2.61 -9.08 11.61
CA LYS A 91 -2.52 -9.05 13.07
C LYS A 91 -3.90 -8.90 13.70
N ILE A 92 -4.15 -9.67 14.75
CA ILE A 92 -5.32 -9.56 15.62
C ILE A 92 -4.90 -8.76 16.85
N PHE A 93 -5.70 -7.76 17.24
CA PHE A 93 -5.41 -6.99 18.43
C PHE A 93 -5.59 -7.84 19.70
N GLU A 94 -4.61 -7.76 20.59
CA GLU A 94 -4.70 -8.33 21.92
C GLU A 94 -4.33 -7.24 22.96
N PRO A 95 -4.99 -7.19 24.13
CA PRO A 95 -4.69 -6.18 25.15
C PRO A 95 -3.21 -6.11 25.56
N GLN A 96 -2.52 -7.25 25.52
CA GLN A 96 -1.09 -7.33 25.82
C GLN A 96 -0.19 -6.59 24.82
N HIS A 97 -0.69 -6.29 23.61
CA HIS A 97 0.03 -5.46 22.65
C HIS A 97 0.26 -4.05 23.19
N ASN A 98 -0.58 -3.56 24.12
CA ASN A 98 -0.38 -2.24 24.74
C ASN A 98 0.92 -2.16 25.54
N LEU A 99 1.42 -3.28 26.08
CA LEU A 99 2.69 -3.34 26.82
C LEU A 99 3.90 -3.20 25.89
N ARG A 100 3.74 -3.57 24.61
CA ARG A 100 4.78 -3.54 23.59
C ARG A 100 4.28 -2.76 22.36
N TRP A 101 3.60 -1.64 22.60
CA TRP A 101 2.80 -0.96 21.59
C TRP A 101 3.60 -0.70 20.30
N LEU A 102 4.77 -0.06 20.43
CA LEU A 102 5.62 0.30 19.30
C LEU A 102 6.22 -0.90 18.55
N GLU A 103 6.34 -2.07 19.19
CA GLU A 103 6.78 -3.30 18.54
C GLU A 103 5.65 -3.88 17.69
N MET A 104 4.43 -3.88 18.23
CA MET A 104 3.28 -4.51 17.60
C MET A 104 2.64 -3.66 16.49
N THR A 105 2.62 -2.34 16.65
CA THR A 105 1.82 -1.45 15.78
C THR A 105 2.63 -0.62 14.80
N ARG A 106 3.94 -0.43 15.02
CA ARG A 106 4.80 0.26 14.06
C ARG A 106 4.86 -0.45 12.69
N PRO A 107 4.92 -1.79 12.60
CA PRO A 107 4.86 -2.47 11.31
C PRO A 107 3.56 -2.18 10.53
N ILE A 108 2.43 -2.00 11.22
CA ILE A 108 1.14 -1.64 10.59
C ILE A 108 1.24 -0.27 9.90
N ILE A 109 1.82 0.71 10.60
CA ILE A 109 2.03 2.06 10.08
C ILE A 109 3.01 2.05 8.91
N GLU A 110 4.12 1.32 9.05
CA GLU A 110 5.15 1.21 8.02
C GLU A 110 4.61 0.57 6.75
N ALA A 111 3.89 -0.56 6.86
CA ALA A 111 3.23 -1.22 5.73
C ALA A 111 2.24 -0.30 5.02
N PHE A 112 1.47 0.47 5.79
CA PHE A 112 0.57 1.45 5.21
C PHE A 112 1.33 2.52 4.43
N TYR A 113 2.40 3.11 4.97
CA TYR A 113 3.19 4.15 4.29
C TYR A 113 4.05 3.66 3.13
N ALA A 114 4.49 2.40 3.15
CA ALA A 114 5.27 1.80 2.08
C ALA A 114 4.59 1.86 0.71
N ARG A 115 3.25 2.06 0.67
CA ARG A 115 2.48 2.31 -0.56
C ARG A 115 2.99 3.48 -1.42
N GLY A 116 3.67 4.45 -0.81
CA GLY A 116 4.14 5.69 -1.46
C GLY A 116 5.66 5.87 -1.46
N ALA A 117 6.42 4.90 -0.96
CA ALA A 117 7.87 4.99 -0.93
C ALA A 117 8.45 4.74 -2.32
N THR A 118 8.53 5.79 -3.13
CA THR A 118 9.37 5.80 -4.33
C THR A 118 10.79 5.49 -3.88
N GLN A 119 11.35 4.36 -4.33
CA GLN A 119 12.77 4.10 -4.18
C GLN A 119 13.51 5.25 -4.89
N ARG A 120 14.03 6.22 -4.13
CA ARG A 120 15.09 7.07 -4.67
C ARG A 120 16.26 6.14 -4.88
N GLN A 121 16.55 5.81 -6.12
CA GLN A 121 17.84 5.24 -6.48
C GLN A 121 18.91 6.18 -5.92
N ALA A 122 19.70 5.69 -4.97
CA ALA A 122 20.90 6.37 -4.56
C ALA A 122 21.83 6.37 -5.78
N ALA A 123 21.96 7.52 -6.43
CA ALA A 123 23.03 7.76 -7.38
C ALA A 123 24.34 7.78 -6.59
N ALA A 124 25.23 6.85 -6.93
CA ALA A 124 26.60 6.77 -6.42
C ALA A 124 27.48 7.85 -7.04
#